data_AF-A0A7N0ZQN5-F1
#
_entry.id   AF-A0A7N0ZQN5-F1
#
_cell.length_a   1.000
_cell.length_b   1.000
_cell.length_c   1.000
_cell.angle_alpha   90.00
_cell.angle_beta   90.00
_cell.angle_gamma   90.00
#
_symmetry.space_group_name_H-M   'P 1'
#
loop_
_entity.id
_entity.type
_entity.pdbx_description
1 polymer ?
#
loop_
_entity_poly.entity_id
_entity_poly.type
_entity_poly.pdbx_seq_one_letter_code
_entity_poly.pdbx_strand_id
1 'polypeptide(L)'
;MEAAPPRHHEESHSSALQALKTIIQLHFEKTLEKKRLIDVQKKQLWKLYHLFFILLSLVLFALTRSPTNLRCRHAWIPILFLSFAHLIFYLSVAQTLRCINGFKYQRRCHKLTLGVATEKLRQLNLRLSGRLEVRSESSLEDGDVGADGVLEIRYQEPPESYFGKFMRNWARHFGFILLVYAFMVSSSVVLLCY
;
A
#
# COMPACT_ATOMS: atom_id res chain seq x y z
N MET A 1 -33.67 -53.03 6.48
CA MET A 1 -32.22 -52.83 6.41
C MET A 1 -32.02 -51.40 5.93
N GLU A 2 -32.04 -50.48 6.89
CA GLU A 2 -32.15 -49.03 6.66
C GLU A 2 -30.76 -48.48 6.35
N ALA A 3 -30.59 -47.93 5.13
CA ALA A 3 -29.33 -47.37 4.68
C ALA A 3 -29.09 -46.03 5.41
N ALA A 4 -28.03 -45.98 6.21
CA ALA A 4 -27.59 -44.76 6.91
C ALA A 4 -27.22 -43.66 5.89
N PRO A 5 -27.65 -42.40 6.09
CA PRO A 5 -27.32 -41.30 5.19
C PRO A 5 -25.83 -40.89 5.28
N PRO A 6 -25.30 -40.19 4.25
CA PRO A 6 -23.86 -40.03 4.05
C PRO A 6 -23.24 -39.00 5.01
N ARG A 7 -22.27 -39.43 5.83
CA ARG A 7 -21.49 -38.58 6.76
C ARG A 7 -20.46 -37.67 6.07
N HIS A 8 -20.16 -37.91 4.79
CA HIS A 8 -19.14 -37.16 4.04
C HIS A 8 -19.46 -35.67 3.86
N HIS A 9 -20.74 -35.28 3.93
CA HIS A 9 -21.16 -33.90 3.69
C HIS A 9 -20.89 -32.96 4.89
N GLU A 10 -20.92 -33.46 6.13
CA GLU A 10 -20.62 -32.64 7.33
C GLU A 10 -19.11 -32.45 7.55
N GLU A 11 -18.29 -33.46 7.24
CA GLU A 11 -16.83 -33.38 7.31
C GLU A 11 -16.25 -32.41 6.26
N SER A 12 -16.83 -32.38 5.05
CA SER A 12 -16.44 -31.42 4.00
C SER A 12 -16.75 -29.96 4.39
N HIS A 13 -17.90 -29.71 5.03
CA HIS A 13 -18.33 -28.36 5.42
C HIS A 13 -17.53 -27.80 6.58
N SER A 14 -17.21 -28.61 7.58
CA SER A 14 -16.32 -28.22 8.69
C SER A 14 -14.90 -27.92 8.22
N SER A 15 -14.37 -28.72 7.30
CA SER A 15 -13.06 -28.50 6.65
C SER A 15 -13.02 -27.20 5.84
N ALA A 16 -14.08 -26.90 5.07
CA ALA A 16 -14.19 -25.66 4.30
C ALA A 16 -14.28 -24.42 5.20
N LEU A 17 -15.02 -24.49 6.32
CA LEU A 17 -15.08 -23.42 7.31
C LEU A 17 -13.71 -23.15 7.96
N GLN A 18 -12.96 -24.20 8.27
CA GLN A 18 -11.62 -24.07 8.85
C GLN A 18 -10.61 -23.50 7.86
N ALA A 19 -10.67 -23.93 6.59
CA ALA A 19 -9.85 -23.37 5.51
C ALA A 19 -10.13 -21.86 5.33
N LEU A 20 -11.40 -21.46 5.32
CA LEU A 20 -11.80 -20.07 5.14
C LEU A 20 -11.37 -19.16 6.30
N LYS A 21 -11.49 -19.64 7.55
CA LYS A 21 -10.97 -18.93 8.74
C LYS A 21 -9.46 -18.70 8.63
N THR A 22 -8.72 -19.71 8.17
CA THR A 22 -7.26 -19.62 7.96
C THR A 22 -6.90 -18.58 6.89
N ILE A 23 -7.63 -18.56 5.77
CA ILE A 23 -7.40 -17.58 4.69
C ILE A 23 -7.70 -16.15 5.15
N ILE A 24 -8.77 -15.95 5.92
CA ILE A 24 -9.10 -14.66 6.52
C ILE A 24 -7.98 -14.19 7.45
N GLN A 25 -7.50 -15.07 8.33
CA GLN A 25 -6.40 -14.76 9.25
C GLN A 25 -5.12 -14.36 8.48
N LEU A 26 -4.77 -15.11 7.43
CA LEU A 26 -3.60 -14.82 6.59
C LEU A 26 -3.71 -13.44 5.90
N HIS A 27 -4.84 -13.11 5.29
CA HIS A 27 -5.02 -11.82 4.63
C HIS A 27 -5.10 -10.65 5.60
N PHE A 28 -5.62 -10.87 6.81
CA PHE A 28 -5.59 -9.88 7.88
C PHE A 28 -4.15 -9.61 8.33
N GLU A 29 -3.35 -10.65 8.56
CA GLU A 29 -1.95 -10.53 8.92
C GLU A 29 -1.15 -9.79 7.83
N LYS A 30 -1.33 -10.17 6.56
CA LYS A 30 -0.74 -9.47 5.41
C LYS A 30 -1.15 -8.00 5.35
N THR A 31 -2.40 -7.69 5.69
CA THR A 31 -2.88 -6.29 5.76
C THR A 31 -2.17 -5.49 6.86
N LEU A 32 -1.94 -6.09 8.02
CA LEU A 32 -1.20 -5.48 9.13
C LEU A 32 0.29 -5.31 8.78
N GLU A 33 0.90 -6.33 8.19
CA GLU A 33 2.29 -6.31 7.73
C GLU A 33 2.53 -5.13 6.77
N LYS A 34 1.66 -4.98 5.75
CA LYS A 34 1.75 -3.87 4.78
C LYS A 34 1.52 -2.51 5.42
N LYS A 35 0.64 -2.41 6.42
CA LYS A 35 0.46 -1.18 7.21
C LYS A 35 1.76 -0.83 7.96
N ARG A 36 2.39 -1.80 8.62
CA ARG A 36 3.67 -1.61 9.32
C ARG A 36 4.76 -1.12 8.37
N LEU A 37 4.87 -1.73 7.19
CA LEU A 37 5.84 -1.31 6.17
C LEU A 37 5.60 0.13 5.69
N ILE A 38 4.35 0.53 5.49
CA ILE A 38 3.99 1.93 5.16
C ILE A 38 4.45 2.88 6.27
N ASP A 39 4.22 2.54 7.53
CA ASP A 39 4.57 3.40 8.66
C ASP A 39 6.09 3.50 8.85
N VAL A 40 6.84 2.42 8.60
CA VAL A 40 8.31 2.46 8.55
C VAL A 40 8.79 3.39 7.43
N GLN A 41 8.26 3.26 6.22
CA GLN A 41 8.63 4.11 5.08
C GLN A 41 8.33 5.59 5.35
N LYS A 42 7.21 5.92 5.98
CA LYS A 42 6.91 7.29 6.42
C LYS A 42 7.91 7.81 7.43
N LYS A 43 8.33 6.99 8.41
CA LYS A 43 9.36 7.38 9.38
C LYS A 43 10.70 7.65 8.69
N GLN A 44 11.09 6.83 7.72
CA GLN A 44 12.31 7.06 6.93
C GLN A 44 12.21 8.34 6.11
N LEU A 45 11.04 8.60 5.51
CA LEU A 45 10.78 9.85 4.79
C LEU A 45 10.97 11.07 5.72
N TRP A 46 10.40 11.04 6.93
CA TRP A 46 10.58 12.11 7.92
C TRP A 46 12.03 12.33 8.34
N LYS A 47 12.79 11.24 8.52
CA LYS A 47 14.23 11.32 8.80
C LYS A 47 15.00 11.95 7.64
N LEU A 48 14.66 11.59 6.40
CA LEU A 48 15.26 12.16 5.21
C LEU A 48 14.98 13.66 5.10
N TYR A 49 13.73 14.09 5.34
CA TYR A 49 13.37 15.51 5.41
C TYR A 49 14.20 16.26 6.46
N HIS A 50 14.30 15.72 7.69
CA HIS A 50 15.10 16.34 8.75
C HIS A 50 16.57 16.49 8.35
N LEU A 51 17.20 15.41 7.86
CA LEU A 51 18.58 15.44 7.43
C LEU A 51 18.82 16.47 6.32
N PHE A 52 17.90 16.52 5.34
CA PHE A 52 17.97 17.47 4.24
C PHE A 52 17.84 18.93 4.71
N PHE A 53 16.91 19.23 5.61
CA PHE A 53 16.75 20.58 6.15
C PHE A 53 17.93 21.01 7.03
N ILE A 54 18.51 20.09 7.80
CA ILE A 54 19.73 20.34 8.58
C ILE A 54 20.89 20.67 7.63
N LEU A 55 21.08 19.85 6.57
CA LEU A 55 22.10 20.10 5.54
C LEU A 55 21.90 21.47 4.88
N LEU A 56 20.67 21.79 4.48
CA LEU A 56 20.33 23.05 3.84
C LEU A 56 20.60 24.24 4.77
N SER A 57 20.19 24.14 6.03
CA SER A 57 20.47 25.17 7.04
C SER A 57 21.97 25.36 7.26
N LEU A 58 22.75 24.29 7.29
CA LEU A 58 24.20 24.36 7.49
C LEU A 58 24.90 25.01 6.30
N VAL A 59 24.49 24.65 5.08
CA VAL A 59 25.01 25.24 3.83
C VAL A 59 24.67 26.73 3.78
N LEU A 60 23.41 27.11 4.02
CA LEU A 60 23.00 28.52 4.04
C LEU A 60 23.74 29.31 5.12
N PHE A 61 23.90 28.74 6.32
CA PHE A 61 24.68 29.37 7.39
C PHE A 61 26.14 29.59 7.00
N ALA A 62 26.79 28.59 6.40
CA ALA A 62 28.16 28.70 5.91
C ALA A 62 28.29 29.76 4.80
N LEU A 63 27.30 29.87 3.92
CA LEU A 63 27.25 30.89 2.87
C LEU A 63 27.09 32.30 3.47
N THR A 64 26.21 32.49 4.47
CA THR A 64 26.03 33.80 5.13
C THR A 64 27.24 34.27 5.93
N ARG A 65 28.11 33.35 6.35
CA ARG A 65 29.32 33.67 7.12
C ARG A 65 30.55 33.92 6.27
N SER A 66 30.52 33.62 4.97
CA SER A 66 31.66 33.87 4.08
C SER A 66 31.69 35.36 3.69
N PRO A 67 32.70 36.14 4.12
CA PRO A 67 32.75 37.58 3.87
C PRO A 67 33.22 37.96 2.45
N THR A 68 33.56 36.97 1.63
CA THR A 68 34.03 37.18 0.27
C THR A 68 32.93 36.83 -0.72
N ASN A 69 32.45 37.84 -1.46
CA ASN A 69 31.70 37.63 -2.69
C ASN A 69 32.45 36.59 -3.52
N LEU A 70 31.92 35.36 -3.56
CA LEU A 70 32.55 34.23 -4.26
C LEU A 70 32.65 34.62 -5.73
N ARG A 71 33.80 35.14 -6.16
CA ARG A 71 34.09 35.42 -7.58
C ARG A 71 33.64 34.21 -8.37
N CYS A 72 32.88 34.42 -9.45
CA CYS A 72 32.04 33.45 -10.15
C CYS A 72 32.67 32.09 -10.48
N ARG A 73 33.99 31.92 -10.35
CA ARG A 73 34.71 30.66 -10.57
C ARG A 73 34.63 29.67 -9.40
N HIS A 74 34.46 30.11 -8.15
CA HIS A 74 34.34 29.20 -6.99
C HIS A 74 32.89 28.96 -6.54
N ALA A 75 31.93 29.74 -7.03
CA ALA A 75 30.50 29.57 -6.75
C ALA A 75 29.90 28.28 -7.35
N TRP A 76 30.54 27.70 -8.38
CA TRP A 76 30.06 26.47 -9.03
C TRP A 76 30.09 25.25 -8.10
N ILE A 77 31.04 25.16 -7.18
CA ILE A 77 31.15 24.03 -6.25
C ILE A 77 29.93 23.96 -5.31
N PRO A 78 29.57 25.02 -4.57
CA PRO A 78 28.37 25.00 -3.73
C PRO A 78 27.07 24.88 -4.55
N ILE A 79 26.99 25.50 -5.73
CA ILE A 79 25.83 25.35 -6.62
C ILE A 79 25.67 23.89 -7.06
N LEU A 80 26.75 23.25 -7.52
CA LEU A 80 26.74 21.86 -7.96
C LEU A 80 26.39 20.92 -6.79
N PHE A 81 27.05 21.08 -5.65
CA PHE A 81 26.78 20.30 -4.44
C PHE A 81 25.31 20.43 -4.00
N LEU A 82 24.78 21.65 -3.95
CA LEU A 82 23.39 21.91 -3.56
C LEU A 82 22.40 21.34 -4.58
N SER A 83 22.68 21.48 -5.88
CA SER A 83 21.85 20.91 -6.95
C SER A 83 21.80 19.37 -6.89
N PHE A 84 22.92 18.71 -6.61
CA PHE A 84 22.98 17.25 -6.41
C PHE A 84 22.28 16.83 -5.13
N ALA A 85 22.46 17.56 -4.03
CA ALA A 85 21.77 17.28 -2.77
C ALA A 85 20.24 17.34 -2.96
N HIS A 86 19.74 18.38 -3.63
CA HIS A 86 18.33 18.49 -4.00
C HIS A 86 17.89 17.34 -4.92
N LEU A 87 18.66 17.01 -5.96
CA LEU A 87 18.33 15.94 -6.90
C LEU A 87 18.20 14.59 -6.18
N ILE A 88 19.20 14.20 -5.40
CA ILE A 88 19.20 12.94 -4.62
C ILE A 88 18.02 12.92 -3.65
N PHE A 89 17.76 14.03 -2.97
CA PHE A 89 16.65 14.16 -2.05
C PHE A 89 15.30 13.95 -2.74
N TYR A 90 15.03 14.66 -3.83
CA TYR A 90 13.75 14.56 -4.54
C TYR A 90 13.55 13.20 -5.21
N LEU A 91 14.61 12.59 -5.76
CA LEU A 91 14.57 11.20 -6.25
C LEU A 91 14.22 10.22 -5.13
N SER A 92 14.86 10.37 -3.97
CA SER A 92 14.61 9.53 -2.79
C SER A 92 13.18 9.68 -2.27
N VAL A 93 12.65 10.91 -2.23
CA VAL A 93 11.24 11.19 -1.87
C VAL A 93 10.30 10.56 -2.89
N ALA A 94 10.56 10.73 -4.19
CA ALA A 94 9.73 10.15 -5.25
C ALA A 94 9.69 8.62 -5.20
N GLN A 95 10.83 7.97 -4.97
CA GLN A 95 10.93 6.52 -4.80
C GLN A 95 10.17 6.06 -3.54
N THR A 96 10.39 6.72 -2.40
CA THR A 96 9.70 6.39 -1.15
C THR A 96 8.18 6.54 -1.28
N LEU A 97 7.72 7.61 -1.94
CA LEU A 97 6.31 7.82 -2.24
C LEU A 97 5.75 6.72 -3.16
N ARG A 98 6.48 6.30 -4.21
CA ARG A 98 6.10 5.16 -5.05
C ARG A 98 5.96 3.87 -4.23
N CYS A 99 6.91 3.57 -3.34
CA CYS A 99 6.86 2.40 -2.47
C CYS A 99 5.66 2.43 -1.51
N ILE A 100 5.43 3.55 -0.81
CA ILE A 100 4.27 3.73 0.08
C ILE A 100 2.97 3.52 -0.69
N ASN A 101 2.89 4.09 -1.89
CA ASN A 101 1.71 4.03 -2.73
C ASN A 101 1.48 2.61 -3.28
N GLY A 102 2.52 1.88 -3.66
CA GLY A 102 2.45 0.46 -4.00
C GLY A 102 1.97 -0.41 -2.84
N PHE A 103 2.47 -0.17 -1.62
CA PHE A 103 1.98 -0.87 -0.42
C PHE A 103 0.53 -0.52 -0.09
N LYS A 104 0.09 0.73 -0.29
CA LYS A 104 -1.32 1.11 -0.14
C LYS A 104 -2.21 0.36 -1.13
N TYR A 105 -1.75 0.18 -2.37
CA TYR A 105 -2.46 -0.62 -3.37
C TYR A 105 -2.56 -2.08 -2.92
N GLN A 106 -1.44 -2.74 -2.61
CA GLN A 106 -1.41 -4.13 -2.12
C GLN A 106 -2.30 -4.34 -0.88
N ARG A 107 -2.26 -3.42 0.07
CA ARG A 107 -3.11 -3.44 1.26
C ARG A 107 -4.60 -3.35 0.92
N ARG A 108 -4.97 -2.54 -0.10
CA ARG A 108 -6.35 -2.44 -0.58
C ARG A 108 -6.81 -3.75 -1.20
N CYS A 109 -5.97 -4.42 -2.00
CA CYS A 109 -6.27 -5.74 -2.56
C CYS A 109 -6.55 -6.74 -1.44
N HIS A 110 -5.65 -6.86 -0.44
CA HIS A 110 -5.88 -7.76 0.69
C HIS A 110 -7.14 -7.43 1.49
N LYS A 111 -7.49 -6.13 1.64
CA LYS A 111 -8.73 -5.74 2.30
C LYS A 111 -9.98 -6.14 1.49
N LEU A 112 -9.93 -6.06 0.17
CA LEU A 112 -11.02 -6.50 -0.71
C LEU A 112 -11.18 -8.02 -0.65
N THR A 113 -10.08 -8.78 -0.79
CA THR A 113 -10.08 -10.24 -0.66
C THR A 113 -10.61 -10.69 0.71
N LEU A 114 -10.19 -10.01 1.79
CA LEU A 114 -10.71 -10.26 3.14
C LEU A 114 -12.22 -10.04 3.22
N GLY A 115 -12.74 -8.97 2.61
CA GLY A 115 -14.18 -8.69 2.60
C GLY A 115 -14.98 -9.77 1.88
N VAL A 116 -14.49 -10.25 0.73
CA VAL A 116 -15.10 -11.36 -0.02
C VAL A 116 -15.07 -12.66 0.80
N ALA A 117 -13.92 -12.98 1.40
CA ALA A 117 -13.77 -14.17 2.24
C ALA A 117 -14.70 -14.15 3.47
N THR A 118 -14.85 -13.00 4.13
CA THR A 118 -15.77 -12.85 5.26
C THR A 118 -17.23 -12.98 4.84
N GLU A 119 -17.64 -12.44 3.69
CA GLU A 119 -19.02 -12.61 3.21
C GLU A 119 -19.31 -14.07 2.84
N LYS A 120 -18.36 -14.77 2.22
CA LYS A 120 -18.46 -16.22 1.96
C LYS A 120 -18.57 -17.02 3.27
N LEU A 121 -17.83 -16.63 4.31
CA LEU A 121 -17.92 -17.26 5.63
C LEU A 121 -19.30 -17.04 6.25
N ARG A 122 -19.87 -15.83 6.11
CA ARG A 122 -21.22 -15.51 6.57
C ARG A 122 -22.27 -16.35 5.85
N GLN A 123 -22.16 -16.50 4.53
CA GLN A 123 -23.07 -17.31 3.72
C GLN A 123 -23.02 -18.79 4.10
N LEU A 124 -21.83 -19.35 4.32
CA LEU A 124 -21.67 -20.73 4.79
C LEU A 124 -22.26 -20.94 6.19
N ASN A 125 -22.01 -20.02 7.13
CA ASN A 125 -22.61 -20.10 8.46
C ASN A 125 -24.14 -20.03 8.43
N LEU A 126 -24.72 -19.15 7.60
CA LEU A 126 -26.18 -19.05 7.45
C LEU A 126 -26.79 -20.31 6.85
N ARG A 127 -26.15 -20.91 5.83
CA ARG A 127 -26.59 -22.19 5.26
C ARG A 127 -26.51 -23.34 6.27
N LEU A 128 -25.48 -23.36 7.11
CA LEU A 128 -25.33 -24.37 8.15
C LEU A 128 -26.41 -24.21 9.23
N SER A 129 -26.67 -22.97 9.67
CA SER A 129 -27.70 -22.67 10.66
C SER A 129 -29.12 -22.96 10.12
N GLY A 130 -29.39 -22.64 8.86
CA GLY A 130 -30.67 -22.94 8.20
C GLY A 130 -30.88 -24.44 7.94
N ARG A 131 -29.83 -25.21 7.61
CA ARG A 131 -29.92 -26.68 7.54
C ARG A 131 -30.19 -27.31 8.90
N LEU A 132 -29.73 -26.69 9.99
CA LEU A 132 -29.97 -27.18 11.35
C LEU A 132 -31.44 -26.98 11.78
N GLU A 133 -32.09 -25.89 11.35
CA GLU A 133 -33.52 -25.65 11.60
C GLU A 133 -34.43 -26.47 10.68
N VAL A 134 -34.09 -26.63 9.40
CA VAL A 134 -34.91 -27.36 8.41
C VAL A 134 -34.80 -28.89 8.56
N ARG A 135 -33.79 -29.42 9.25
CA ARG A 135 -33.69 -30.87 9.53
C ARG A 135 -34.81 -31.39 10.45
N SER A 136 -35.69 -30.53 10.96
CA SER A 136 -36.93 -30.96 11.61
C SER A 136 -38.04 -31.34 10.63
N GLU A 137 -38.07 -30.85 9.39
CA GLU A 137 -39.12 -31.20 8.42
C GLU A 137 -38.61 -31.21 6.96
N SER A 138 -38.64 -32.42 6.38
CA SER A 138 -38.69 -32.75 4.94
C SER A 138 -37.44 -32.57 4.07
N SER A 139 -37.10 -33.68 3.42
CA SER A 139 -36.25 -33.82 2.23
C SER A 139 -36.68 -32.83 1.12
N LEU A 140 -35.73 -32.31 0.36
CA LEU A 140 -35.76 -32.24 -1.12
C LEU A 140 -34.48 -31.59 -1.67
N GLU A 141 -34.17 -32.02 -2.89
CA GLU A 141 -33.01 -31.74 -3.74
C GLU A 141 -32.66 -30.25 -3.86
N ASP A 142 -31.37 -29.89 -3.76
CA ASP A 142 -30.75 -28.89 -4.65
C ASP A 142 -29.21 -28.91 -4.57
N GLY A 143 -28.57 -29.04 -5.73
CA GLY A 143 -27.37 -28.29 -6.07
C GLY A 143 -26.02 -28.75 -5.53
N ASP A 144 -25.48 -29.83 -6.11
CA ASP A 144 -24.03 -30.17 -6.18
C ASP A 144 -23.21 -29.14 -7.01
N VAL A 145 -23.36 -27.84 -6.73
CA VAL A 145 -22.69 -26.74 -7.46
C VAL A 145 -21.91 -25.81 -6.52
N GLY A 146 -21.89 -26.11 -5.22
CA GLY A 146 -21.59 -25.09 -4.20
C GLY A 146 -20.28 -25.18 -3.43
N ALA A 147 -19.51 -26.26 -3.50
CA ALA A 147 -18.33 -26.44 -2.65
C ALA A 147 -17.03 -25.94 -3.31
N ASP A 148 -16.85 -26.22 -4.59
CA ASP A 148 -15.60 -25.93 -5.31
C ASP A 148 -15.46 -24.43 -5.66
N GLY A 149 -16.56 -23.80 -6.10
CA GLY A 149 -16.61 -22.34 -6.36
C GLY A 149 -16.69 -21.46 -5.11
N VAL A 150 -16.83 -22.03 -3.90
CA VAL A 150 -16.80 -21.30 -2.62
C VAL A 150 -15.39 -21.29 -2.02
N LEU A 151 -14.54 -22.25 -2.39
CA LEU A 151 -13.16 -22.34 -1.92
C LEU A 151 -12.18 -21.53 -2.80
N GLU A 152 -12.52 -21.26 -4.06
CA GLU A 152 -11.69 -20.45 -4.95
C GLU A 152 -11.87 -18.95 -4.66
N ILE A 153 -11.18 -18.44 -3.64
CA ILE A 153 -11.04 -17.00 -3.42
C ILE A 153 -10.11 -16.45 -4.51
N ARG A 154 -10.70 -16.07 -5.64
CA ARG A 154 -9.97 -15.39 -6.72
C ARG A 154 -9.41 -14.08 -6.19
N TYR A 155 -8.14 -13.82 -6.49
CA TYR A 155 -7.49 -12.56 -6.12
C TYR A 155 -8.29 -11.38 -6.67
N GLN A 156 -8.80 -10.53 -5.78
CA GLN A 156 -9.63 -9.40 -6.17
C GLN A 156 -8.74 -8.16 -6.36
N GLU A 157 -8.57 -7.75 -7.61
CA GLU A 157 -7.90 -6.50 -7.93
C GLU A 157 -8.88 -5.32 -7.77
N PRO A 158 -8.41 -4.17 -7.25
CA PRO A 158 -9.15 -2.93 -7.35
C PRO A 158 -9.50 -2.64 -8.82
N PRO A 159 -10.68 -2.08 -9.13
CA PRO A 159 -11.04 -1.75 -10.50
C PRO A 159 -10.01 -0.82 -11.15
N GLU A 160 -9.80 -0.93 -12.46
CA GLU A 160 -8.77 -0.16 -13.20
C GLU A 160 -8.90 1.36 -13.00
N SER A 161 -10.11 1.86 -12.78
CA SER A 161 -10.37 3.26 -12.44
C SER A 161 -9.63 3.74 -11.18
N TYR A 162 -9.36 2.85 -10.22
CA TYR A 162 -8.55 3.11 -9.04
C TYR A 162 -7.07 3.31 -9.39
N PHE A 163 -6.55 2.49 -10.31
CA PHE A 163 -5.17 2.62 -10.81
C PHE A 163 -4.97 3.90 -11.63
N GLY A 164 -5.96 4.26 -12.46
CA GLY A 164 -5.94 5.54 -13.19
C GLY A 164 -5.95 6.76 -12.26
N LYS A 165 -6.81 6.76 -11.22
CA LYS A 165 -6.83 7.82 -10.20
C LYS A 165 -5.53 7.88 -9.43
N PHE A 166 -4.91 6.73 -9.17
CA PHE A 166 -3.62 6.61 -8.51
C PHE A 166 -2.48 7.20 -9.34
N MET A 167 -2.37 6.82 -10.62
CA MET A 167 -1.34 7.33 -11.53
C MET A 167 -1.46 8.84 -11.73
N ARG A 168 -2.68 9.36 -11.88
CA ARG A 168 -2.93 10.80 -11.96
C ARG A 168 -2.54 11.52 -10.67
N ASN A 169 -2.87 10.95 -9.51
CA ASN A 169 -2.49 11.55 -8.24
C ASN A 169 -0.96 11.55 -8.07
N TRP A 170 -0.30 10.45 -8.40
CA TRP A 170 1.15 10.32 -8.36
C TRP A 170 1.84 11.31 -9.32
N ALA A 171 1.34 11.45 -10.55
CA ALA A 171 1.85 12.41 -11.52
C ALA A 171 1.79 13.86 -10.99
N ARG A 172 0.72 14.25 -10.28
CA ARG A 172 0.65 15.56 -9.63
C ARG A 172 1.72 15.76 -8.54
N HIS A 173 1.96 14.75 -7.71
CA HIS A 173 3.01 14.84 -6.68
C HIS A 173 4.39 14.91 -7.30
N PHE A 174 4.64 14.13 -8.36
CA PHE A 174 5.90 14.15 -9.09
C PHE A 174 6.12 15.50 -9.78
N GLY A 175 5.10 16.04 -10.46
CA GLY A 175 5.17 17.36 -11.08
C GLY A 175 5.40 18.47 -10.06
N PHE A 176 4.74 18.42 -8.90
CA PHE A 176 5.00 19.37 -7.81
C PHE A 176 6.45 19.30 -7.31
N ILE A 177 6.98 18.09 -7.10
CA ILE A 177 8.37 17.88 -6.69
C ILE A 177 9.35 18.46 -7.72
N LEU A 178 9.10 18.23 -9.01
CA LEU A 178 9.94 18.74 -10.10
C LEU A 178 9.91 20.28 -10.17
N LEU A 179 8.74 20.89 -10.00
CA LEU A 179 8.58 22.34 -9.98
C LEU A 179 9.35 22.95 -8.81
N VAL A 180 9.21 22.39 -7.61
CA VAL A 180 9.93 22.86 -6.42
C VAL A 180 11.44 22.68 -6.60
N TYR A 181 11.89 21.58 -7.21
CA TYR A 181 13.31 21.38 -7.55
C TYR A 181 13.84 22.50 -8.46
N ALA A 182 13.16 22.78 -9.57
CA ALA A 182 13.57 23.84 -10.49
C ALA A 182 13.60 25.21 -9.81
N PHE A 183 12.59 25.51 -8.99
CA PHE A 183 12.53 26.75 -8.21
C PHE A 183 13.70 26.87 -7.22
N MET A 184 14.00 25.81 -6.46
CA MET A 184 15.08 25.81 -5.46
C MET A 184 16.47 25.93 -6.11
N VAL A 185 16.70 25.26 -7.24
CA VAL A 185 17.96 25.39 -7.99
C VAL A 185 18.10 26.81 -8.55
N SER A 186 17.03 27.35 -9.14
CA SER A 186 17.03 28.71 -9.69
C SER A 186 17.30 29.76 -8.61
N SER A 187 16.65 29.67 -7.44
CA SER A 187 16.85 30.61 -6.35
C SER A 187 18.26 30.51 -5.77
N SER A 188 18.80 29.30 -5.67
CA SER A 188 20.18 29.08 -5.23
C SER A 188 21.18 29.74 -6.17
N VAL A 189 21.01 29.60 -7.49
CA VAL A 189 21.87 30.27 -8.47
C VAL A 189 21.79 31.78 -8.34
N VAL A 190 20.59 32.35 -8.18
CA VAL A 190 20.43 33.80 -7.98
C VAL A 190 21.14 34.26 -6.72
N LEU A 191 20.96 33.59 -5.58
CA LEU A 191 21.59 33.95 -4.30
C LEU A 191 23.12 33.79 -4.29
N LEU A 192 23.67 32.92 -5.13
CA LEU A 192 25.11 32.65 -5.20
C LEU A 192 25.83 33.45 -6.31
N CYS A 193 25.09 33.94 -7.30
CA CYS A 193 25.65 34.67 -8.45
C CYS A 193 25.36 36.19 -8.44
N TYR A 194 24.39 36.66 -7.64
CA TYR A 194 24.07 38.07 -7.42
C TYR A 194 24.21 38.43 -5.95
#